data_AF-A0A807N208-F1
#
_entry.id   AF-A0A807N208-F1
#
_cell.length_a   1.000
_cell.length_b   1.000
_cell.length_c   1.000
_cell.angle_alpha   90.00
_cell.angle_beta   90.00
_cell.angle_gamma   90.00
#
_symmetry.space_group_name_H-M   'P 1'
#
loop_
_entity.id
_entity.type
_entity.pdbx_description
1 polymer ?
#
loop_
_entity_poly.entity_id
_entity_poly.type
_entity_poly.pdbx_seq_one_letter_code
_entity_poly.pdbx_strand_id
1 'polypeptide(L)'
;MEDEDWLMLSPNPADVWGSSSEVLNREVIQLAEEGRLDARDIDVALSLATFVHDEYEEYGTRGHNKLDDKDIALAQRALAVVLARVGIQFSLPWRDFSKFRSYWLKNAGYNSWQARRIILAGFFDPVYKSLETMLEGGTGGVAEAVSPHAVTGWPRVDVEVAALRERFGTARTAQDYRDVGNRCVAVLEAVGEVVYDQEKHLREGEELPARDKSKQRLERYVEDSLAGKEKAKVRSVVRPVIELAHSVKHQTEPTRRDSGIAADATVLLVNILRRAEQDF
;
A
#
# COMPACT_ATOMS: atom_id res chain seq x y z
N MET A 1 -13.42 0.91 8.26
CA MET A 1 -12.25 1.04 9.13
C MET A 1 -12.77 0.53 10.45
N GLU A 2 -12.52 -0.74 10.78
CA GLU A 2 -12.75 -1.17 12.16
C GLU A 2 -11.75 -0.36 12.97
N ASP A 3 -12.24 0.46 13.90
CA ASP A 3 -11.40 1.24 14.79
C ASP A 3 -10.46 0.26 15.49
N GLU A 4 -9.18 0.33 15.17
CA GLU A 4 -8.14 -0.40 15.89
C GLU A 4 -8.18 0.15 17.32
N ASP A 5 -8.78 -0.61 18.23
CA ASP A 5 -8.93 -0.18 19.61
C ASP A 5 -7.56 -0.30 20.30
N TRP A 6 -6.77 0.78 20.18
CA TRP A 6 -5.49 0.97 20.86
C TRP A 6 -5.63 0.86 22.38
N LEU A 7 -6.87 0.97 22.87
CA LEU A 7 -7.24 0.83 24.25
C LEU A 7 -8.09 -0.42 24.44
N MET A 8 -8.15 -0.89 25.67
CA MET A 8 -9.07 -1.93 26.08
C MET A 8 -9.59 -1.61 27.48
N LEU A 9 -10.82 -2.05 27.77
CA LEU A 9 -11.38 -1.92 29.11
C LEU A 9 -10.73 -2.93 30.05
N SER A 10 -10.03 -2.43 31.07
CA SER A 10 -9.54 -3.24 32.18
C SER A 10 -10.48 -3.09 33.39
N PRO A 11 -10.99 -4.18 33.97
CA PRO A 11 -11.77 -4.11 35.20
C PRO A 11 -10.89 -3.56 36.32
N ASN A 12 -11.40 -2.63 37.13
CA ASN A 12 -10.69 -2.15 38.31
C ASN A 12 -10.90 -3.16 39.46
N PRO A 13 -9.87 -3.96 39.85
CA PRO A 13 -10.04 -4.99 40.87
C PRO A 13 -10.27 -4.41 42.27
N ALA A 14 -10.04 -3.11 42.48
CA ALA A 14 -10.25 -2.42 43.75
C ALA A 14 -11.63 -1.77 43.87
N ASP A 15 -12.43 -1.74 42.80
CA ASP A 15 -13.77 -1.14 42.83
C ASP A 15 -14.87 -2.20 42.87
N VAL A 16 -15.55 -2.26 44.01
CA VAL A 16 -16.65 -3.20 44.29
C VAL A 16 -17.87 -2.92 43.41
N TRP A 17 -17.96 -1.74 42.79
CA TRP A 17 -19.07 -1.33 41.93
C TRP A 17 -18.82 -1.59 40.42
N GLY A 18 -17.68 -2.20 40.08
CA GLY A 18 -17.39 -2.64 38.71
C GLY A 18 -16.97 -1.54 37.74
N SER A 19 -16.26 -0.50 38.19
CA SER A 19 -15.65 0.45 37.25
C SER A 19 -14.60 -0.24 36.39
N SER A 20 -14.55 0.17 35.12
CA SER A 20 -13.49 -0.17 34.19
C SER A 20 -12.67 1.08 33.87
N SER A 21 -11.38 0.89 33.60
CA SER A 21 -10.50 1.93 33.08
C SER A 21 -9.98 1.52 31.71
N GLU A 22 -9.88 2.46 30.79
CA GLU A 22 -9.19 2.26 29.53
C GLU A 22 -7.69 2.13 29.79
N VAL A 23 -7.08 1.07 29.27
CA VAL A 23 -5.63 0.82 29.32
C VAL A 23 -5.12 0.49 27.94
N LEU A 24 -3.82 0.68 27.69
CA LEU A 24 -3.21 0.33 26.40
C LEU A 24 -3.44 -1.15 26.07
N ASN A 25 -3.96 -1.41 24.89
CA ASN A 25 -4.05 -2.75 24.34
C ASN A 25 -2.67 -3.21 23.85
N ARG A 26 -1.88 -3.78 24.76
CA ARG A 26 -0.48 -4.17 24.51
C ARG A 26 -0.36 -5.27 23.44
N GLU A 27 -1.37 -6.12 23.29
CA GLU A 27 -1.39 -7.15 22.25
C GLU A 27 -1.53 -6.51 20.86
N VAL A 28 -2.47 -5.56 20.70
CA VAL A 28 -2.63 -4.82 19.44
C VAL A 28 -1.37 -4.01 19.11
N ILE A 29 -0.74 -3.37 20.11
CA ILE A 29 0.54 -2.67 19.92
C ILE A 29 1.64 -3.63 19.45
N GLN A 30 1.74 -4.82 20.03
CA GLN A 30 2.72 -5.82 19.60
C GLN A 30 2.43 -6.32 18.17
N LEU A 31 1.16 -6.58 17.83
CA LEU A 31 0.77 -6.97 16.47
C LEU A 31 1.08 -5.86 15.46
N ALA A 32 0.91 -4.60 15.83
CA ALA A 32 1.31 -3.45 15.02
C ALA A 32 2.84 -3.42 14.82
N GLU A 33 3.64 -3.61 15.87
CA GLU A 33 5.11 -3.71 15.78
C GLU A 33 5.56 -4.85 14.86
N GLU A 34 4.89 -6.00 14.93
CA GLU A 34 5.20 -7.19 14.12
C GLU A 34 4.67 -7.10 12.67
N GLY A 35 3.82 -6.11 12.34
CA GLY A 35 3.19 -5.99 11.03
C GLY A 35 2.17 -7.10 10.74
N ARG A 36 1.45 -7.53 11.79
CA ARG A 36 0.51 -8.66 11.76
C ARG A 36 -0.95 -8.28 11.94
N LEU A 37 -1.25 -6.98 12.03
CA LEU A 37 -2.62 -6.48 11.97
C LEU A 37 -3.21 -6.69 10.58
N ASP A 38 -4.51 -6.94 10.50
CA ASP A 38 -5.25 -7.06 9.24
C ASP A 38 -5.60 -5.68 8.65
N ALA A 39 -4.57 -4.85 8.49
CA ALA A 39 -4.65 -3.50 7.96
C ALA A 39 -3.37 -3.16 7.19
N ARG A 40 -3.41 -2.17 6.29
CA ARG A 40 -2.20 -1.72 5.59
C ARG A 40 -1.31 -0.97 6.58
N ASP A 41 0.01 -1.15 6.48
CA ASP A 41 0.97 -0.44 7.34
C ASP A 41 0.78 1.09 7.32
N ILE A 42 0.32 1.67 6.21
CA ILE A 42 0.01 3.10 6.11
C ILE A 42 -1.24 3.52 6.90
N ASP A 43 -2.26 2.66 6.95
CA ASP A 43 -3.48 2.92 7.72
C ASP A 43 -3.17 2.81 9.22
N VAL A 44 -2.44 1.76 9.61
CA VAL A 44 -1.93 1.55 10.98
C VAL A 44 -1.05 2.72 11.40
N ALA A 45 -0.15 3.19 10.52
CA ALA A 45 0.72 4.33 10.78
C ALA A 45 -0.07 5.60 11.09
N LEU A 46 -1.10 5.90 10.29
CA LEU A 46 -1.94 7.09 10.47
C LEU A 46 -2.75 7.01 11.76
N SER A 47 -3.38 5.86 12.00
CA SER A 47 -4.17 5.55 13.20
C SER A 47 -3.32 5.70 14.47
N LEU A 48 -2.16 5.04 14.52
CA LEU A 48 -1.25 5.09 15.65
C LEU A 48 -0.57 6.46 15.83
N ALA A 49 -0.25 7.16 14.74
CA ALA A 49 0.28 8.53 14.81
C ALA A 49 -0.71 9.49 15.46
N THR A 50 -1.99 9.41 15.06
CA THR A 50 -3.09 10.18 15.64
C THR A 50 -3.25 9.87 17.13
N PHE A 51 -3.30 8.59 17.48
CA PHE A 51 -3.43 8.17 18.88
C PHE A 51 -2.28 8.71 19.77
N VAL A 52 -1.02 8.54 19.34
CA VAL A 52 0.15 9.01 20.11
C VAL A 52 0.20 10.54 20.19
N HIS A 53 -0.14 11.25 19.10
CA HIS A 53 -0.23 12.71 19.09
C HIS A 53 -1.26 13.20 20.11
N ASP A 54 -2.46 12.66 20.07
CA ASP A 54 -3.58 13.08 20.91
C ASP A 54 -3.30 12.84 22.39
N GLU A 55 -2.66 11.71 22.75
CA GLU A 55 -2.21 11.44 24.10
C GLU A 55 -1.20 12.49 24.61
N TYR A 56 -0.24 12.89 23.77
CA TYR A 56 0.71 13.96 24.11
C TYR A 56 0.04 15.34 24.18
N GLU A 57 -0.91 15.64 23.30
CA GLU A 57 -1.65 16.91 23.34
C GLU A 57 -2.52 16.99 24.60
N GLU A 58 -3.27 15.94 24.92
CA GLU A 58 -4.13 15.86 26.10
C GLU A 58 -3.29 16.01 27.38
N TYR A 59 -2.15 15.30 27.50
CA TYR A 59 -1.22 15.51 28.62
C TYR A 59 -0.69 16.95 28.69
N GLY A 60 -0.34 17.51 27.53
CA GLY A 60 0.23 18.85 27.41
C GLY A 60 -0.77 19.98 27.66
N THR A 61 -2.07 19.76 27.50
CA THR A 61 -3.08 20.84 27.53
C THR A 61 -4.06 20.70 28.69
N ARG A 62 -4.62 19.51 28.88
CA ARG A 62 -5.73 19.26 29.81
C ARG A 62 -5.36 18.33 30.97
N GLY A 63 -4.32 17.51 30.82
CA GLY A 63 -3.90 16.51 31.81
C GLY A 63 -4.85 15.31 31.91
N HIS A 64 -5.61 15.02 30.85
CA HIS A 64 -6.57 13.92 30.76
C HIS A 64 -6.12 12.83 29.78
N ASN A 65 -4.81 12.68 29.58
CA ASN A 65 -4.25 11.55 28.84
C ASN A 65 -4.63 10.23 29.52
N LYS A 66 -4.83 9.20 28.70
CA LYS A 66 -5.29 7.88 29.16
C LYS A 66 -4.11 6.99 29.55
N LEU A 67 -2.98 7.15 28.86
CA LEU A 67 -1.78 6.33 29.07
C LEU A 67 -0.93 6.85 30.23
N ASP A 68 -0.11 5.96 30.79
CA ASP A 68 0.98 6.34 31.69
C ASP A 68 2.32 6.49 30.94
N ASP A 69 3.38 6.88 31.65
CA ASP A 69 4.74 7.04 31.08
C ASP A 69 5.28 5.77 30.40
N LYS A 70 4.89 4.57 30.84
CA LYS A 70 5.36 3.30 30.27
C LYS A 70 4.60 2.96 29.01
N ASP A 71 3.29 3.17 29.01
CA ASP A 71 2.39 2.87 27.91
C ASP A 71 2.61 3.83 26.74
N ILE A 72 2.75 5.14 26.97
CA ILE A 72 3.07 6.07 25.88
C ILE A 72 4.45 5.78 25.27
N ALA A 73 5.43 5.34 26.09
CA ALA A 73 6.74 4.94 25.60
C ALA A 73 6.69 3.68 24.73
N LEU A 74 5.75 2.76 25.01
CA LEU A 74 5.47 1.60 24.16
C LEU A 74 4.83 2.04 22.84
N ALA A 75 3.76 2.82 22.90
CA ALA A 75 3.05 3.30 21.72
C ALA A 75 3.96 4.14 20.80
N GLN A 76 4.81 4.99 21.36
CA GLN A 76 5.79 5.77 20.61
C GLN A 76 6.83 4.88 19.89
N ARG A 77 7.31 3.80 20.52
CA ARG A 77 8.24 2.86 19.87
C ARG A 77 7.55 2.10 18.75
N ALA A 78 6.33 1.64 18.99
CA ALA A 78 5.53 0.98 17.97
C ALA A 78 5.30 1.91 16.78
N LEU A 79 4.95 3.17 17.03
CA LEU A 79 4.81 4.18 15.99
C LEU A 79 6.09 4.34 15.16
N ALA A 80 7.26 4.42 15.79
CA ALA A 80 8.53 4.53 15.07
C ALA A 80 8.81 3.29 14.19
N VAL A 81 8.48 2.09 14.67
CA VAL A 81 8.63 0.83 13.90
C VAL A 81 7.67 0.80 12.70
N VAL A 82 6.41 1.12 12.93
CA VAL A 82 5.37 1.13 11.88
C VAL A 82 5.70 2.19 10.81
N LEU A 83 6.09 3.40 11.22
CA LEU A 83 6.51 4.46 10.30
C LEU A 83 7.75 4.07 9.49
N ALA A 84 8.71 3.37 10.10
CA ALA A 84 9.89 2.89 9.40
C ALA A 84 9.54 1.87 8.29
N ARG A 85 8.52 1.02 8.48
CA ARG A 85 8.06 0.08 7.43
C ARG A 85 7.49 0.78 6.20
N VAL A 86 6.86 1.95 6.38
CA VAL A 86 6.38 2.80 5.28
C VAL A 86 7.43 3.82 4.80
N GLY A 87 8.67 3.73 5.28
CA GLY A 87 9.79 4.56 4.83
C GLY A 87 9.89 5.94 5.49
N ILE A 88 9.14 6.20 6.56
CA ILE A 88 9.19 7.46 7.32
C ILE A 88 10.07 7.26 8.54
N GLN A 89 11.16 8.04 8.63
CA GLN A 89 11.98 8.08 9.84
C GLN A 89 11.33 9.03 10.86
N PHE A 90 11.00 8.50 12.03
CA PHE A 90 10.36 9.26 13.09
C PHE A 90 11.11 9.11 14.41
N SER A 91 11.41 10.24 15.05
CA SER A 91 12.02 10.26 16.37
C SER A 91 11.61 11.53 17.11
N LEU A 92 11.17 11.36 18.35
CA LEU A 92 10.90 12.47 19.26
C LEU A 92 12.11 12.68 20.20
N PRO A 93 12.42 13.93 20.58
CA PRO A 93 13.50 14.22 21.54
C PRO A 93 13.13 13.90 23.00
N TRP A 94 11.96 13.30 23.22
CA TRP A 94 11.50 12.77 24.50
C TRP A 94 10.99 11.33 24.31
N ARG A 95 10.94 10.59 25.40
CA ARG A 95 10.57 9.16 25.40
C ARG A 95 9.22 8.88 26.05
N ASP A 96 8.75 9.78 26.88
CA ASP A 96 7.58 9.62 27.74
C ASP A 96 7.02 11.01 28.13
N PHE A 97 5.89 11.06 28.83
CA PHE A 97 5.23 12.31 29.23
C PHE A 97 6.13 13.14 30.16
N SER A 98 6.77 12.52 31.13
CA SER A 98 7.71 13.20 32.04
C SER A 98 8.87 13.90 31.30
N LYS A 99 9.43 13.25 30.27
CA LYS A 99 10.47 13.84 29.43
C LYS A 99 9.90 14.87 28.45
N PHE A 100 8.69 14.68 27.94
CA PHE A 100 8.00 15.69 27.13
C PHE A 100 7.79 16.98 27.95
N ARG A 101 7.36 16.86 29.21
CA ARG A 101 7.26 17.98 30.15
C ARG A 101 8.57 18.73 30.32
N SER A 102 9.64 17.98 30.54
CA SER A 102 10.97 18.55 30.66
C SER A 102 11.42 19.25 29.37
N TYR A 103 11.05 18.71 28.21
CA TYR A 103 11.37 19.27 26.91
C TYR A 103 10.60 20.57 26.65
N TRP A 104 9.28 20.60 26.81
CA TRP A 104 8.52 21.81 26.50
C TRP A 104 8.87 22.96 27.47
N LEU A 105 9.23 22.67 28.72
CA LEU A 105 9.67 23.69 29.68
C LEU A 105 10.94 24.41 29.21
N LYS A 106 11.82 23.70 28.49
CA LYS A 106 13.05 24.26 27.92
C LYS A 106 12.82 24.96 26.57
N ASN A 107 11.72 24.67 25.89
CA ASN A 107 11.42 25.14 24.53
C ASN A 107 10.21 26.09 24.51
N ALA A 108 10.15 27.02 25.47
CA ALA A 108 9.12 28.06 25.56
C ALA A 108 7.65 27.57 25.63
N GLY A 109 7.42 26.31 26.01
CA GLY A 109 6.09 25.73 26.25
C GLY A 109 5.51 26.02 27.65
N TYR A 110 6.18 26.84 28.46
CA TYR A 110 5.71 27.18 29.81
C TYR A 110 4.47 28.07 29.74
N ASN A 111 3.45 27.76 30.55
CA ASN A 111 2.17 28.49 30.64
C ASN A 111 1.45 28.79 29.30
N SER A 112 1.77 28.07 28.21
CA SER A 112 1.13 28.26 26.91
C SER A 112 0.78 26.91 26.29
N TRP A 113 -0.52 26.59 26.27
CA TRP A 113 -1.04 25.43 25.55
C TRP A 113 -0.77 25.52 24.05
N GLN A 114 -0.88 26.72 23.48
CA GLN A 114 -0.58 26.98 22.08
C GLN A 114 0.88 26.62 21.75
N ALA A 115 1.83 26.99 22.61
CA ALA A 115 3.25 26.67 22.38
C ALA A 115 3.51 25.15 22.44
N ARG A 116 2.81 24.41 23.31
CA ARG A 116 2.92 22.94 23.39
C ARG A 116 2.36 22.26 22.14
N ARG A 117 1.23 22.74 21.62
CA ARG A 117 0.68 22.28 20.33
C ARG A 117 1.62 22.55 19.18
N ILE A 118 2.23 23.74 19.12
CA ILE A 118 3.24 24.07 18.10
C ILE A 118 4.45 23.14 18.18
N ILE A 119 4.90 22.78 19.40
CA ILE A 119 5.97 21.79 19.57
C ILE A 119 5.56 20.45 18.98
N LEU A 120 4.37 19.94 19.30
CA LEU A 120 3.88 18.65 18.78
C LEU A 120 3.72 18.69 17.26
N ALA A 121 3.05 19.71 16.72
CA ALA A 121 2.88 19.95 15.29
C ALA A 121 4.22 19.94 14.55
N GLY A 122 5.27 20.54 15.12
CA GLY A 122 6.62 20.53 14.55
C GLY A 122 7.22 19.13 14.30
N PHE A 123 6.76 18.10 15.02
CA PHE A 123 7.19 16.71 14.82
C PHE A 123 6.16 15.84 14.10
N PHE A 124 4.86 16.07 14.31
CA PHE A 124 3.80 15.23 13.76
C PHE A 124 3.28 15.71 12.40
N ASP A 125 3.23 17.02 12.12
CA ASP A 125 2.74 17.53 10.82
C ASP A 125 3.55 16.98 9.62
N PRO A 126 4.88 16.87 9.67
CA PRO A 126 5.64 16.25 8.59
C PRO A 126 5.26 14.79 8.36
N VAL A 127 4.94 14.06 9.44
CA VAL A 127 4.50 12.66 9.36
C VAL A 127 3.13 12.58 8.70
N TYR A 128 2.15 13.36 9.16
CA TYR A 128 0.82 13.39 8.56
C TYR A 128 0.88 13.76 7.09
N LYS A 129 1.63 14.79 6.72
CA LYS A 129 1.80 15.19 5.32
C LYS A 129 2.41 14.07 4.47
N SER A 130 3.40 13.35 4.98
CA SER A 130 4.00 12.21 4.27
C SER A 130 3.00 11.07 4.11
N LEU A 131 2.25 10.74 5.16
CA LEU A 131 1.21 9.70 5.12
C LEU A 131 0.07 10.08 4.16
N GLU A 132 -0.40 11.32 4.20
CA GLU A 132 -1.40 11.86 3.26
C GLU A 132 -0.90 11.77 1.81
N THR A 133 0.34 12.21 1.54
CA THR A 133 0.93 12.12 0.20
C THR A 133 1.02 10.66 -0.27
N MET A 134 1.33 9.72 0.63
CA MET A 134 1.39 8.29 0.30
C MET A 134 0.00 7.67 0.14
N LEU A 135 -1.02 8.15 0.85
CA LEU A 135 -2.42 7.75 0.66
C LEU A 135 -2.97 8.29 -0.66
N GLU A 136 -2.61 9.52 -1.02
CA GLU A 136 -2.95 10.19 -2.28
C GLU A 136 -2.16 9.61 -3.48
N GLY A 137 -0.89 9.22 -3.27
CA GLY A 137 0.01 8.69 -4.28
C GLY A 137 0.06 7.15 -4.37
N GLY A 138 -0.59 6.45 -3.45
CA GLY A 138 -0.53 5.00 -3.33
C GLY A 138 -1.20 4.30 -4.51
N THR A 139 -0.40 3.80 -5.44
CA THR A 139 -0.74 2.99 -6.62
C THR A 139 -1.30 1.60 -6.28
N GLY A 140 -2.10 1.50 -5.23
CA GLY A 140 -2.83 0.28 -4.86
C GLY A 140 -1.98 -0.88 -4.36
N GLY A 141 -0.66 -0.73 -4.22
CA GLY A 141 0.24 -1.80 -3.77
C GLY A 141 0.58 -2.83 -4.85
N VAL A 142 0.51 -2.44 -6.13
CA VAL A 142 0.99 -3.25 -7.27
C VAL A 142 2.35 -2.72 -7.73
N ALA A 143 3.16 -3.58 -8.34
CA ALA A 143 4.47 -3.27 -8.88
C ALA A 143 4.56 -1.92 -9.63
N GLU A 144 5.67 -1.22 -9.40
CA GLU A 144 6.05 -0.03 -10.15
C GLU A 144 7.15 -0.33 -11.17
N ALA A 145 7.13 0.40 -12.28
CA ALA A 145 8.11 0.22 -13.34
C ALA A 145 9.48 0.73 -12.87
N VAL A 146 10.55 0.00 -13.18
CA VAL A 146 11.93 0.52 -13.04
C VAL A 146 12.23 1.48 -14.20
N SER A 147 11.57 2.63 -14.24
CA SER A 147 11.57 3.55 -15.38
C SER A 147 11.58 4.99 -14.88
N PRO A 148 12.26 5.93 -15.59
CA PRO A 148 12.11 7.35 -15.31
C PRO A 148 10.72 7.88 -15.70
N HIS A 149 9.92 7.10 -16.44
CA HIS A 149 8.56 7.45 -16.84
C HIS A 149 7.55 6.78 -15.91
N ALA A 150 6.67 7.57 -15.32
CA ALA A 150 5.59 7.10 -14.42
C ALA A 150 4.46 6.36 -15.16
N VAL A 151 4.36 6.53 -16.48
CA VAL A 151 3.35 5.93 -17.36
C VAL A 151 4.01 5.20 -18.54
N THR A 152 3.28 4.27 -19.15
CA THR A 152 3.77 3.48 -20.28
C THR A 152 3.96 4.33 -21.53
N GLY A 153 3.13 5.36 -21.72
CA GLY A 153 3.08 6.16 -22.94
C GLY A 153 2.02 5.67 -23.93
N TRP A 154 1.33 4.57 -23.61
CA TRP A 154 0.16 4.09 -24.33
C TRP A 154 -1.10 4.46 -23.54
N PRO A 155 -1.84 5.53 -23.92
CA PRO A 155 -2.88 6.11 -23.07
C PRO A 155 -3.95 5.10 -22.63
N ARG A 156 -4.32 4.16 -23.51
CA ARG A 156 -5.31 3.13 -23.18
C ARG A 156 -4.78 2.15 -22.14
N VAL A 157 -3.52 1.73 -22.26
CA VAL A 157 -2.89 0.81 -21.31
C VAL A 157 -2.72 1.49 -19.96
N ASP A 158 -2.34 2.77 -19.96
CA ASP A 158 -2.20 3.56 -18.72
C ASP A 158 -3.52 3.65 -17.94
N VAL A 159 -4.65 3.83 -18.63
CA VAL A 159 -5.99 3.81 -18.01
C VAL A 159 -6.30 2.46 -17.38
N GLU A 160 -6.04 1.34 -18.08
CA GLU A 160 -6.32 0.01 -17.53
C GLU A 160 -5.38 -0.35 -16.37
N VAL A 161 -4.10 0.07 -16.42
CA VAL A 161 -3.14 -0.13 -15.32
C VAL A 161 -3.56 0.68 -14.09
N ALA A 162 -4.02 1.92 -14.27
CA ALA A 162 -4.57 2.73 -13.18
C ALA A 162 -5.80 2.06 -12.55
N ALA A 163 -6.74 1.58 -13.37
CA ALA A 163 -7.92 0.87 -12.90
C ALA A 163 -7.59 -0.45 -12.18
N LEU A 164 -6.56 -1.19 -12.63
CA LEU A 164 -6.05 -2.38 -11.95
C LEU A 164 -5.50 -2.04 -10.56
N ARG A 165 -4.66 -0.99 -10.47
CA ARG A 165 -4.07 -0.51 -9.23
C ARG A 165 -5.14 -0.06 -8.23
N GLU A 166 -6.07 0.77 -8.68
CA GLU A 166 -7.21 1.21 -7.87
C GLU A 166 -8.02 0.01 -7.35
N ARG A 167 -8.32 -0.95 -8.24
CA ARG A 167 -9.10 -2.13 -7.84
C ARG A 167 -8.38 -2.97 -6.79
N PHE A 168 -7.09 -3.21 -6.96
CA PHE A 168 -6.32 -4.00 -5.99
C PHE A 168 -6.15 -3.27 -4.66
N GLY A 169 -5.96 -1.95 -4.65
CA GLY A 169 -5.85 -1.16 -3.43
C GLY A 169 -7.11 -1.23 -2.55
N THR A 170 -8.27 -1.34 -3.18
CA THR A 170 -9.58 -1.39 -2.51
C THR A 170 -10.11 -2.82 -2.26
N ALA A 171 -9.49 -3.85 -2.85
CA ALA A 171 -9.98 -5.22 -2.79
C ALA A 171 -9.89 -5.82 -1.36
N ARG A 172 -10.97 -6.42 -0.87
CA ARG A 172 -11.04 -7.05 0.46
C ARG A 172 -11.66 -8.44 0.46
N THR A 173 -12.48 -8.77 -0.55
CA THR A 173 -13.21 -10.04 -0.64
C THR A 173 -12.72 -10.92 -1.79
N ALA A 174 -13.06 -12.22 -1.74
CA ALA A 174 -12.80 -13.15 -2.84
C ALA A 174 -13.38 -12.69 -4.19
N GLN A 175 -14.54 -12.02 -4.16
CA GLN A 175 -15.12 -11.41 -5.37
C GLN A 175 -14.25 -10.25 -5.86
N ASP A 176 -13.77 -9.38 -4.96
CA ASP A 176 -12.89 -8.29 -5.34
C ASP A 176 -11.57 -8.80 -5.94
N TYR A 177 -10.98 -9.84 -5.37
CA TYR A 177 -9.75 -10.46 -5.88
C TYR A 177 -9.96 -11.12 -7.25
N ARG A 178 -11.15 -11.70 -7.51
CA ARG A 178 -11.51 -12.16 -8.86
C ARG A 178 -11.60 -11.00 -9.85
N ASP A 179 -12.18 -9.88 -9.42
CA ASP A 179 -12.28 -8.67 -10.25
C ASP A 179 -10.90 -8.08 -10.57
N VAL A 180 -9.92 -8.20 -9.66
CA VAL A 180 -8.52 -7.87 -9.95
C VAL A 180 -7.99 -8.73 -11.11
N GLY A 181 -8.28 -10.04 -11.12
CA GLY A 181 -7.97 -10.91 -12.25
C GLY A 181 -8.62 -10.46 -13.57
N ASN A 182 -9.88 -10.01 -13.52
CA ASN A 182 -10.54 -9.41 -14.69
C ASN A 182 -9.83 -8.13 -15.17
N ARG A 183 -9.36 -7.27 -14.26
CA ARG A 183 -8.57 -6.08 -14.60
C ARG A 183 -7.22 -6.44 -15.22
N CYS A 184 -6.54 -7.48 -14.75
CA CYS A 184 -5.33 -7.98 -15.39
C CYS A 184 -5.58 -8.38 -16.85
N VAL A 185 -6.69 -9.09 -17.14
CA VAL A 185 -7.05 -9.44 -18.52
C VAL A 185 -7.37 -8.19 -19.36
N ALA A 186 -8.08 -7.21 -18.80
CA ALA A 186 -8.36 -5.95 -19.50
C ALA A 186 -7.07 -5.18 -19.88
N VAL A 187 -6.07 -5.17 -19.00
CA VAL A 187 -4.74 -4.62 -19.30
C VAL A 187 -4.08 -5.39 -20.45
N LEU A 188 -4.08 -6.72 -20.41
CA LEU A 188 -3.48 -7.57 -21.46
C LEU A 188 -4.17 -7.40 -22.82
N GLU A 189 -5.49 -7.25 -22.83
CA GLU A 189 -6.28 -6.91 -24.02
C GLU A 189 -5.88 -5.55 -24.58
N ALA A 190 -5.79 -4.51 -23.73
CA ALA A 190 -5.38 -3.18 -24.16
C ALA A 190 -3.96 -3.16 -24.73
N VAL A 191 -3.01 -3.89 -24.12
CA VAL A 191 -1.65 -4.01 -24.69
C VAL A 191 -1.72 -4.72 -26.04
N GLY A 192 -2.44 -5.84 -26.14
CA GLY A 192 -2.59 -6.59 -27.39
C GLY A 192 -3.28 -5.79 -28.51
N GLU A 193 -4.08 -4.79 -28.19
CA GLU A 193 -4.64 -3.84 -29.17
C GLU A 193 -3.60 -2.83 -29.66
N VAL A 194 -2.73 -2.37 -28.78
CA VAL A 194 -1.72 -1.35 -29.10
C VAL A 194 -0.54 -1.95 -29.87
N VAL A 195 -0.02 -3.11 -29.44
CA VAL A 195 1.23 -3.67 -30.00
C VAL A 195 1.01 -4.56 -31.21
N TYR A 196 -0.21 -5.03 -31.46
CA TYR A 196 -0.49 -5.92 -32.58
C TYR A 196 -0.65 -5.14 -33.89
N ASP A 197 0.40 -5.17 -34.70
CA ASP A 197 0.41 -4.74 -36.09
C ASP A 197 -0.07 -5.87 -37.04
N GLN A 198 -1.16 -5.63 -37.78
CA GLN A 198 -1.72 -6.61 -38.73
C GLN A 198 -0.74 -6.93 -39.87
N GLU A 199 0.04 -5.95 -40.35
CA GLU A 199 0.94 -6.14 -41.49
C GLU A 199 2.14 -7.03 -41.13
N LYS A 200 2.51 -7.04 -39.84
CA LYS A 200 3.65 -7.82 -39.33
C LYS A 200 3.24 -9.16 -38.72
N HIS A 201 2.11 -9.18 -38.01
CA HIS A 201 1.78 -10.30 -37.12
C HIS A 201 0.68 -11.22 -37.64
N LEU A 202 -0.09 -10.82 -38.65
CA LEU A 202 -1.11 -11.68 -39.25
C LEU A 202 -0.45 -12.67 -40.21
N ARG A 203 -0.67 -13.97 -39.99
CA ARG A 203 -0.14 -15.00 -40.89
C ARG A 203 -1.05 -15.16 -42.11
N GLU A 204 -0.46 -15.58 -43.22
CA GLU A 204 -1.19 -15.84 -44.45
C GLU A 204 -2.32 -16.86 -44.21
N GLY A 205 -3.54 -16.50 -44.61
CA GLY A 205 -4.73 -17.34 -44.44
C GLY A 205 -5.38 -17.31 -43.05
N GLU A 206 -4.85 -16.55 -42.08
CA GLU A 206 -5.50 -16.34 -40.78
C GLU A 206 -6.43 -15.11 -40.81
N GLU A 207 -7.51 -15.15 -40.02
CA GLU A 207 -8.35 -13.98 -39.75
C GLU A 207 -7.73 -13.11 -38.66
N LEU A 208 -8.01 -11.80 -38.69
CA LEU A 208 -7.56 -10.86 -37.67
C LEU A 208 -8.08 -11.28 -36.28
N PRO A 209 -7.21 -11.58 -35.30
CA PRO A 209 -7.66 -12.01 -33.97
C PRO A 209 -8.49 -10.92 -33.29
N ALA A 210 -9.63 -11.27 -32.69
CA ALA A 210 -10.43 -10.33 -31.91
C ALA A 210 -9.70 -9.84 -30.64
N ARG A 211 -10.25 -8.81 -29.98
CA ARG A 211 -9.68 -8.20 -28.76
C ARG A 211 -9.45 -9.21 -27.63
N ASP A 212 -10.40 -10.11 -27.42
CA ASP A 212 -10.35 -11.17 -26.40
C ASP A 212 -9.29 -12.25 -26.69
N LYS A 213 -8.71 -12.25 -27.91
CA LYS A 213 -7.57 -13.10 -28.30
C LYS A 213 -6.23 -12.46 -27.94
N SER A 214 -6.16 -11.79 -26.79
CA SER A 214 -4.95 -11.11 -26.28
C SER A 214 -3.75 -12.06 -26.21
N LYS A 215 -3.94 -13.33 -25.83
CA LYS A 215 -2.87 -14.35 -25.88
C LYS A 215 -2.26 -14.49 -27.27
N GLN A 216 -3.08 -14.68 -28.30
CA GLN A 216 -2.60 -14.81 -29.67
C GLN A 216 -1.91 -13.53 -30.15
N ARG A 217 -2.51 -12.36 -29.86
CA ARG A 217 -1.96 -11.05 -30.25
C ARG A 217 -0.58 -10.81 -29.63
N LEU A 218 -0.44 -11.04 -28.33
CA LEU A 218 0.81 -10.83 -27.60
C LEU A 218 1.90 -11.84 -27.96
N GLU A 219 1.54 -13.12 -28.16
CA GLU A 219 2.48 -14.15 -28.61
C GLU A 219 3.07 -13.79 -29.99
N ARG A 220 2.23 -13.34 -30.93
CA ARG A 220 2.69 -12.89 -32.26
C ARG A 220 3.60 -11.67 -32.18
N TYR A 221 3.25 -10.69 -31.37
CA TYR A 221 4.06 -9.50 -31.16
C TYR A 221 5.46 -9.84 -30.65
N VAL A 222 5.57 -10.70 -29.62
CA VAL A 222 6.89 -11.04 -29.10
C VAL A 222 7.67 -11.99 -30.00
N GLU A 223 7.03 -12.81 -30.83
CA GLU A 223 7.71 -13.60 -31.86
C GLU A 223 8.52 -12.70 -32.81
N ASP A 224 7.97 -11.54 -33.16
CA ASP A 224 8.58 -10.52 -34.01
C ASP A 224 9.56 -9.62 -33.23
N SER A 225 9.05 -8.82 -32.28
CA SER A 225 9.82 -7.77 -31.61
C SER A 225 10.92 -8.28 -30.67
N LEU A 226 10.83 -9.55 -30.26
CA LEU A 226 11.86 -10.20 -29.45
C LEU A 226 12.44 -11.41 -30.18
N ALA A 227 12.63 -11.34 -31.51
CA ALA A 227 13.19 -12.45 -32.30
C ALA A 227 14.58 -12.93 -31.82
N GLY A 228 14.96 -14.14 -32.25
CA GLY A 228 16.27 -14.73 -31.96
C GLY A 228 16.34 -15.58 -30.68
N LYS A 229 17.40 -16.38 -30.55
CA LYS A 229 17.55 -17.34 -29.43
C LYS A 229 17.84 -16.64 -28.09
N GLU A 230 18.60 -15.54 -28.10
CA GLU A 230 18.99 -14.80 -26.89
C GLU A 230 17.79 -14.22 -26.13
N LYS A 231 16.71 -13.88 -26.84
CA LYS A 231 15.48 -13.31 -26.26
C LYS A 231 14.43 -14.36 -25.92
N ALA A 232 14.69 -15.65 -26.16
CA ALA A 232 13.71 -16.72 -25.95
C ALA A 232 13.20 -16.80 -24.50
N LYS A 233 14.08 -16.58 -23.51
CA LYS A 233 13.69 -16.54 -22.09
C LYS A 233 12.73 -15.40 -21.80
N VAL A 234 12.97 -14.22 -22.36
CA VAL A 234 12.09 -13.06 -22.19
C VAL A 234 10.73 -13.32 -22.82
N ARG A 235 10.69 -13.82 -24.06
CA ARG A 235 9.43 -14.23 -24.72
C ARG A 235 8.64 -15.25 -23.91
N SER A 236 9.34 -16.19 -23.27
CA SER A 236 8.68 -17.25 -22.49
C SER A 236 7.91 -16.75 -21.27
N VAL A 237 8.17 -15.52 -20.79
CA VAL A 237 7.47 -14.91 -19.64
C VAL A 237 6.04 -14.49 -19.99
N VAL A 238 5.77 -14.16 -21.25
CA VAL A 238 4.45 -13.67 -21.71
C VAL A 238 3.34 -14.66 -21.37
N ARG A 239 3.52 -15.93 -21.76
CA ARG A 239 2.48 -16.95 -21.63
C ARG A 239 2.11 -17.25 -20.17
N PRO A 240 3.06 -17.51 -19.24
CA PRO A 240 2.76 -17.70 -17.82
C PRO A 240 2.01 -16.53 -17.18
N VAL A 241 2.35 -15.27 -17.53
CA VAL A 241 1.67 -14.09 -16.96
C VAL A 241 0.21 -14.05 -17.41
N ILE A 242 -0.06 -14.31 -18.69
CA ILE A 242 -1.42 -14.39 -19.23
C ILE A 242 -2.22 -15.49 -18.53
N GLU A 243 -1.60 -16.66 -18.34
CA GLU A 243 -2.23 -17.79 -17.66
C GLU A 243 -2.52 -17.51 -16.19
N LEU A 244 -1.66 -16.75 -15.49
CA LEU A 244 -1.91 -16.27 -14.13
C LEU A 244 -3.11 -15.31 -14.05
N ALA A 245 -3.22 -14.35 -14.97
CA ALA A 245 -4.35 -13.43 -15.00
C ALA A 245 -5.68 -14.19 -15.21
N HIS A 246 -5.69 -15.16 -16.12
CA HIS A 246 -6.86 -16.01 -16.36
C HIS A 246 -7.16 -16.97 -15.21
N SER A 247 -6.16 -17.50 -14.50
CA SER A 247 -6.43 -18.43 -13.40
C SER A 247 -7.16 -17.72 -12.25
N VAL A 248 -6.70 -16.54 -11.84
CA VAL A 248 -7.33 -15.76 -10.76
C VAL A 248 -8.77 -15.40 -11.08
N LYS A 249 -9.07 -14.99 -12.33
CA LYS A 249 -10.45 -14.62 -12.71
C LYS A 249 -11.44 -15.80 -12.69
N HIS A 250 -10.94 -17.02 -12.83
CA HIS A 250 -11.75 -18.25 -12.83
C HIS A 250 -11.75 -18.99 -11.49
N GLN A 251 -10.91 -18.60 -10.53
CA GLN A 251 -10.88 -19.19 -9.20
C GLN A 251 -12.17 -18.89 -8.42
N THR A 252 -12.66 -19.88 -7.68
CA THR A 252 -13.86 -19.78 -6.84
C THR A 252 -13.63 -18.90 -5.61
N GLU A 253 -12.43 -18.96 -5.02
CA GLU A 253 -12.07 -18.20 -3.82
C GLU A 253 -10.62 -17.68 -3.93
N PRO A 254 -10.33 -16.74 -4.85
CA PRO A 254 -9.00 -16.18 -4.98
C PRO A 254 -8.66 -15.35 -3.75
N THR A 255 -7.39 -15.40 -3.33
CA THR A 255 -6.90 -14.61 -2.19
C THR A 255 -6.26 -13.30 -2.63
N ARG A 256 -5.99 -12.43 -1.64
CA ARG A 256 -5.17 -11.23 -1.83
C ARG A 256 -3.80 -11.54 -2.44
N ARG A 257 -3.22 -12.69 -2.07
CA ARG A 257 -1.93 -13.16 -2.58
C ARG A 257 -2.02 -13.55 -4.04
N ASP A 258 -3.04 -14.34 -4.43
CA ASP A 258 -3.20 -14.81 -5.81
C ASP A 258 -3.40 -13.63 -6.78
N SER A 259 -4.31 -12.74 -6.41
CA SER A 259 -4.60 -11.52 -7.18
C SER A 259 -3.42 -10.56 -7.24
N GLY A 260 -2.66 -10.40 -6.15
CA GLY A 260 -1.45 -9.57 -6.12
C GLY A 260 -0.35 -10.08 -7.04
N ILE A 261 -0.07 -11.39 -7.00
CA ILE A 261 0.92 -12.01 -7.90
C ILE A 261 0.53 -11.79 -9.36
N ALA A 262 -0.75 -11.97 -9.71
CA ALA A 262 -1.22 -11.75 -11.08
C ALA A 262 -1.13 -10.26 -11.49
N ALA A 263 -1.49 -9.33 -10.59
CA ALA A 263 -1.42 -7.90 -10.84
C ALA A 263 0.03 -7.42 -11.06
N ASP A 264 0.95 -7.80 -10.17
CA ASP A 264 2.37 -7.47 -10.27
C ASP A 264 2.97 -8.02 -11.57
N ALA A 265 2.73 -9.30 -11.85
CA ALA A 265 3.20 -9.95 -13.06
C ALA A 265 2.68 -9.26 -14.33
N THR A 266 1.42 -8.82 -14.32
CA THR A 266 0.80 -8.11 -15.44
C THR A 266 1.45 -6.74 -15.66
N VAL A 267 1.61 -5.93 -14.61
CA VAL A 267 2.25 -4.61 -14.72
C VAL A 267 3.71 -4.74 -15.16
N LEU A 268 4.45 -5.71 -14.63
CA LEU A 268 5.83 -5.97 -15.06
C LEU A 268 5.89 -6.43 -16.52
N LEU A 269 4.96 -7.27 -16.97
CA LEU A 269 4.89 -7.67 -18.37
C LEU A 269 4.64 -6.46 -19.30
N VAL A 270 3.70 -5.58 -18.96
CA VAL A 270 3.45 -4.34 -19.71
C VAL A 270 4.75 -3.55 -19.90
N ASN A 271 5.53 -3.40 -18.82
CA ASN A 271 6.80 -2.69 -18.85
C ASN A 271 7.89 -3.41 -19.67
N ILE A 272 7.90 -4.74 -19.66
CA ILE A 272 8.80 -5.54 -20.51
C ILE A 272 8.45 -5.33 -21.98
N LEU A 273 7.17 -5.40 -22.34
CA LEU A 273 6.70 -5.25 -23.73
C LEU A 273 6.96 -3.84 -24.25
N ARG A 274 6.72 -2.81 -23.45
CA ARG A 274 7.12 -1.43 -23.78
C ARG A 274 8.61 -1.32 -24.11
N ARG A 275 9.49 -1.99 -23.36
CA ARG A 275 10.93 -1.99 -23.65
C ARG A 275 11.28 -2.76 -24.92
N ALA A 276 10.48 -3.76 -25.29
CA ALA A 276 10.66 -4.48 -26.55
C ALA A 276 10.29 -3.61 -27.77
N GLU A 277 9.39 -2.63 -27.60
CA GLU A 277 9.05 -1.65 -28.63
C GLU A 277 10.13 -0.57 -28.82
N GLN A 278 10.90 -0.28 -27.76
CA GLN A 278 11.96 0.72 -27.80
C GLN A 278 13.23 0.12 -28.40
N ASP A 279 13.52 0.44 -29.68
CA ASP A 279 14.83 0.21 -30.27
C ASP A 279 15.90 0.94 -29.44
N PHE A 280 16.91 0.21 -28.97
CA PHE A 280 18.14 0.76 -28.42
C PHE A 280 19.30 0.51 -29.40
#